data_AF-A0A848TPN5-F1
#
_entry.id   AF-A0A848TPN5-F1
#
_cell.length_a   1.000
_cell.length_b   1.000
_cell.length_c   1.000
_cell.angle_alpha   90.00
_cell.angle_beta   90.00
_cell.angle_gamma   90.00
#
_symmetry.space_group_name_H-M   'P 1'
#
loop_
_entity.id
_entity.type
_entity.pdbx_description
1 polymer ?
#
loop_
_entity_poly.entity_id
_entity_poly.type
_entity_poly.pdbx_seq_one_letter_code
_entity_poly.pdbx_strand_id
1 'polypeptide(L)'
;GFTADYVAGVWMGYDDNTPLTGVGGGGLPAEIWKETMSRVHKHLPARPLPMATVAPQPQVATERSQRQNRSGQNAVDRVILNVLDELFGLR
;
A
#
# COMPACT_ATOMS: atom_id res chain seq x y z
N GLY A 1 -9.61 -5.74 -14.15
CA GLY A 1 -8.23 -5.55 -14.66
C GLY A 1 -8.19 -4.35 -15.58
N PHE A 2 -6.99 -3.96 -16.03
CA PHE A 2 -6.80 -2.81 -16.91
C PHE A 2 -5.70 -3.04 -17.95
N THR A 3 -5.79 -2.31 -19.06
CA THR A 3 -4.71 -2.09 -20.03
C THR A 3 -4.43 -0.58 -20.11
N ALA A 4 -3.53 -0.14 -20.99
CA ALA A 4 -3.43 1.30 -21.29
C ALA A 4 -4.76 1.87 -21.86
N ASP A 5 -5.55 0.96 -22.43
CA ASP A 5 -6.80 1.11 -23.17
C ASP A 5 -8.04 1.41 -22.33
N TYR A 6 -8.21 0.49 -21.38
CA TYR A 6 -9.51 0.11 -20.89
C TYR A 6 -9.38 -0.39 -19.47
N VAL A 7 -10.45 -0.16 -18.71
CA VAL A 7 -10.68 -0.82 -17.43
C VAL A 7 -11.94 -1.67 -17.58
N ALA A 8 -11.88 -2.91 -17.10
CA ALA A 8 -13.03 -3.80 -17.08
C ALA A 8 -13.08 -4.60 -15.77
N GLY A 9 -14.27 -4.75 -15.22
CA GLY A 9 -14.56 -5.60 -14.07
C GLY A 9 -15.47 -6.75 -14.48
N VAL A 10 -15.22 -7.93 -13.92
CA VAL A 10 -16.11 -9.09 -14.05
C VAL A 10 -16.53 -9.46 -12.63
N TRP A 11 -17.84 -9.56 -12.41
CA TRP A 11 -18.41 -10.05 -11.17
C TRP A 11 -19.20 -11.33 -11.44
N MET A 12 -19.21 -12.23 -10.46
CA MET A 12 -19.94 -13.48 -10.51
C MET A 12 -20.54 -13.76 -9.14
N GLY A 13 -21.80 -14.18 -9.13
CA GLY A 13 -22.55 -14.56 -7.95
C GLY A 13 -23.94 -15.01 -8.37
N TYR A 14 -24.62 -15.72 -7.48
CA TYR A 14 -26.04 -15.98 -7.63
C TYR A 14 -26.82 -14.80 -7.05
N ASP A 15 -27.95 -14.46 -7.68
CA ASP A 15 -28.81 -13.35 -7.25
C ASP A 15 -29.47 -13.61 -5.87
N ASP A 16 -29.52 -14.88 -5.45
CA ASP A 16 -30.11 -15.33 -4.19
C ASP A 16 -29.12 -15.38 -3.02
N ASN A 17 -27.90 -14.86 -3.20
CA ASN A 17 -26.80 -14.86 -2.22
C ASN A 17 -26.30 -16.25 -1.80
N THR A 18 -26.67 -17.32 -2.49
CA THR A 18 -26.07 -18.63 -2.22
C THR A 18 -24.56 -18.61 -2.58
N PRO A 19 -23.71 -19.33 -1.82
CA PRO A 19 -22.28 -19.30 -2.04
C PRO A 19 -21.91 -20.04 -3.33
N LEU A 20 -21.02 -19.44 -4.12
CA LEU A 20 -20.36 -20.15 -5.21
C LEU A 20 -19.40 -21.20 -4.64
N THR A 21 -19.41 -22.40 -5.19
CA THR A 21 -18.47 -23.46 -4.81
C THR A 21 -17.29 -23.50 -5.77
N GLY A 22 -16.06 -23.38 -5.26
CA GLY A 22 -14.85 -23.46 -6.07
C GLY A 22 -14.55 -22.23 -6.95
N VAL A 23 -15.31 -21.14 -6.82
CA VAL A 23 -15.10 -19.91 -7.59
C VAL A 23 -14.45 -18.84 -6.72
N GLY A 24 -13.21 -18.48 -7.05
CA GLY A 24 -12.52 -17.31 -6.51
C GLY A 24 -12.27 -16.25 -7.59
N GLY A 25 -11.93 -15.02 -7.18
CA GLY A 25 -11.71 -13.91 -8.11
C GLY A 25 -10.60 -14.14 -9.15
N GLY A 26 -9.64 -15.03 -8.86
CA GLY A 26 -8.58 -15.44 -9.78
C GLY A 26 -8.90 -16.63 -10.68
N GLY A 27 -10.08 -17.26 -10.52
CA GLY A 27 -10.53 -18.41 -11.32
C GLY A 27 -11.37 -17.97 -12.52
N LEU A 28 -12.55 -18.58 -12.68
CA LEU A 28 -13.45 -18.33 -13.82
C LEU A 28 -13.70 -16.84 -14.14
N PRO A 29 -13.93 -15.93 -13.16
CA PRO A 29 -14.06 -14.50 -13.45
C PRO A 29 -12.83 -13.88 -14.13
N ALA A 30 -11.61 -14.30 -13.75
CA ALA A 30 -10.38 -13.85 -14.37
C ALA A 30 -10.20 -14.40 -15.79
N GLU A 31 -10.60 -15.65 -16.03
CA GLU A 31 -10.61 -16.24 -17.38
C GLU A 31 -11.57 -15.51 -18.32
N ILE A 32 -12.79 -15.18 -17.86
CA ILE A 32 -13.75 -14.38 -18.61
C ILE A 32 -13.16 -13.01 -18.95
N TRP A 33 -12.52 -12.36 -17.97
CA TRP A 33 -11.84 -11.08 -18.19
C TRP A 33 -10.76 -11.21 -19.27
N LYS A 34 -9.89 -12.21 -19.18
CA LYS A 34 -8.81 -12.46 -20.15
C LYS A 34 -9.37 -12.66 -21.55
N GLU A 35 -10.33 -13.57 -21.71
CA GLU A 35 -10.93 -13.91 -23.00
C GLU A 35 -11.66 -12.72 -23.65
N THR A 36 -12.37 -11.94 -22.83
CA THR A 36 -13.04 -10.71 -23.29
C THR A 36 -12.00 -9.70 -23.77
N MET A 37 -10.99 -9.44 -22.95
CA MET A 37 -9.98 -8.42 -23.26
C MET A 37 -9.11 -8.82 -24.45
N SER A 38 -8.81 -10.11 -24.66
CA SER A 38 -8.14 -10.60 -25.86
C SER A 38 -8.90 -10.29 -27.15
N ARG A 39 -10.25 -10.37 -27.13
CA ARG A 39 -11.08 -10.00 -28.27
C ARG A 39 -11.13 -8.50 -28.48
N VAL A 40 -11.31 -7.73 -27.40
CA VAL A 40 -11.28 -6.25 -27.44
C VAL A 40 -9.97 -5.73 -28.05
N HIS A 41 -8.84 -6.38 -27.76
CA HIS A 41 -7.52 -5.93 -28.21
C HIS A 41 -7.04 -6.56 -29.53
N LYS A 42 -7.82 -7.45 -30.17
CA LYS A 42 -7.37 -8.26 -31.32
C LYS A 42 -6.69 -7.46 -32.45
N HIS A 43 -7.08 -6.21 -32.65
CA HIS A 43 -6.56 -5.33 -33.70
C HIS A 43 -5.97 -4.01 -33.16
N LEU A 44 -5.71 -3.94 -31.86
CA LEU A 44 -5.10 -2.78 -31.22
C LEU A 44 -3.61 -3.01 -30.99
N PRO A 45 -2.73 -2.04 -31.28
CA PRO A 45 -1.32 -2.16 -30.93
C PRO A 45 -1.17 -2.18 -29.40
N ALA A 46 -0.22 -2.97 -28.90
CA ALA A 46 0.13 -2.94 -27.48
C ALA A 46 0.73 -1.59 -27.12
N ARG A 47 0.16 -0.91 -26.12
CA ARG A 47 0.64 0.37 -25.59
C ARG A 47 1.17 0.20 -24.17
N PRO A 48 2.29 0.85 -23.81
CA PRO A 48 2.78 0.83 -22.43
C PRO A 48 1.77 1.52 -21.51
N LEU A 49 1.72 1.08 -20.25
CA LEU A 49 0.91 1.75 -19.24
C LEU A 49 1.45 3.17 -19.01
N PRO A 50 0.58 4.18 -18.79
CA PRO A 50 1.02 5.50 -18.42
C PRO A 50 1.75 5.43 -17.07
N MET A 51 3.08 5.57 -17.10
CA MET A 51 3.87 5.68 -15.88
C MET A 51 3.90 7.13 -15.44
N ALA A 52 3.39 7.42 -14.23
CA ALA A 52 3.70 8.68 -13.59
C ALA A 52 5.16 8.63 -13.14
N THR A 53 6.02 9.49 -13.72
CA THR A 53 7.35 9.71 -13.15
C THR A 53 7.16 10.41 -11.81
N VAL A 54 7.47 9.71 -10.72
CA VAL A 54 7.59 10.36 -9.41
C VAL A 54 8.80 11.29 -9.51
N ALA A 55 8.56 12.59 -9.58
CA ALA A 55 9.65 13.56 -9.47
C ALA A 55 10.36 13.32 -8.13
N PRO A 56 11.71 13.34 -8.08
CA PRO A 56 12.43 13.26 -6.82
C PRO A 56 11.88 14.35 -5.90
N GLN A 57 11.25 13.96 -4.80
CA GLN A 57 10.81 14.94 -3.82
C GLN A 57 12.07 15.62 -3.28
N PRO A 58 12.14 16.97 -3.27
CA PRO A 58 13.23 17.66 -2.60
C PRO A 58 13.25 17.15 -1.16
N GLN A 59 14.37 16.54 -0.76
CA GLN A 59 14.59 16.13 0.61
C GLN A 59 14.52 17.39 1.46
N VAL A 60 13.38 17.64 2.09
CA VAL A 60 13.25 18.66 3.13
C VAL A 60 14.24 18.27 4.21
N ALA A 61 15.31 19.06 4.35
CA ALA A 61 16.39 18.77 5.30
C ALA A 61 15.80 18.65 6.71
N THR A 62 15.73 17.42 7.23
CA THR A 62 15.26 17.09 8.59
C THR A 62 16.27 17.50 9.66
N GLU A 63 17.02 18.59 9.46
CA GLU A 63 18.00 19.06 10.45
C GLU A 63 17.31 19.69 11.68
N ARG A 64 16.09 20.23 11.52
CA ARG A 64 15.37 20.89 12.63
C ARG A 64 14.67 19.93 13.58
N SER A 65 14.12 18.81 13.09
CA SER A 65 13.44 17.83 13.95
C SER A 65 14.41 17.01 14.81
N GLN A 66 15.64 16.74 14.37
CA GLN A 66 16.57 15.90 15.12
C GLN A 66 17.14 16.60 16.37
N ARG A 67 17.33 17.93 16.33
CA ARG A 67 17.84 18.71 17.46
C ARG A 67 16.81 18.88 18.59
N GLN A 68 15.54 19.04 18.23
CA GLN A 68 14.45 19.19 19.20
C GLN A 68 14.05 17.84 19.82
N ASN A 69 14.13 16.75 19.05
CA ASN A 69 13.78 15.43 19.56
C ASN A 69 14.83 14.86 20.53
N ARG A 70 16.13 15.09 20.27
CA ARG A 70 17.20 14.68 21.19
C ARG A 70 17.15 15.42 22.53
N SER A 71 16.82 16.70 22.54
CA SER A 71 16.78 17.48 23.78
C SER A 71 15.60 17.11 24.68
N GLY A 72 14.45 16.77 24.09
CA GLY A 72 13.29 16.24 24.82
C GLY A 72 13.51 14.83 25.37
N GLN A 73 14.03 13.91 24.55
CA GLN A 73 14.35 12.54 24.98
C GLN A 73 15.37 12.53 26.13
N ASN A 74 16.46 13.31 26.01
CA ASN A 74 17.47 13.40 27.06
C ASN A 74 16.93 13.95 28.38
N ALA A 75 15.84 14.73 28.38
CA ALA A 75 15.22 15.22 29.61
C ALA A 75 14.37 14.13 30.28
N VAL A 76 13.59 13.39 29.49
CA VAL A 76 12.75 12.28 29.99
C VAL A 76 13.63 11.13 30.48
N ASP A 77 14.70 10.80 29.77
CA ASP A 77 15.64 9.74 30.15
C ASP A 77 16.33 10.06 31.49
N ARG A 78 16.69 11.33 31.73
CA ARG A 78 17.26 11.77 33.02
C ARG A 78 16.27 11.67 34.18
N VAL A 79 15.00 11.97 33.93
CA VAL A 79 13.95 11.82 34.95
C VAL A 79 13.72 10.35 35.29
N ILE A 80 13.67 9.48 34.28
CA ILE A 80 13.50 8.03 34.48
C ILE A 80 14.68 7.47 35.28
N LEU A 81 15.92 7.82 34.93
CA LEU A 81 17.10 7.35 35.65
C LEU A 81 17.12 7.81 37.11
N ASN A 82 16.79 9.07 37.39
CA ASN A 82 16.74 9.58 38.76
C ASN A 82 15.69 8.85 39.62
N VAL A 83 14.51 8.55 39.07
CA VAL A 83 13.46 7.81 39.80
C VAL A 83 13.89 6.37 40.06
N LEU A 84 14.58 5.74 39.11
CA LEU A 84 15.09 4.37 39.28
C LEU A 84 16.22 4.32 40.33
N ASP A 85 17.13 5.31 40.32
CA ASP A 85 18.20 5.40 41.33
C ASP A 85 17.63 5.63 42.74
N GLU A 86 16.58 6.45 42.88
CA GLU A 86 15.84 6.64 44.14
C GLU A 86 15.14 5.36 44.61
N LEU A 87 14.58 4.57 43.69
CA LEU A 87 13.89 3.31 44.00
C LEU A 87 14.85 2.19 44.44
N PHE A 88 16.07 2.16 43.88
CA PHE A 88 17.07 1.14 44.22
C PHE A 88 18.08 1.61 45.28
N GLY A 89 17.96 2.84 45.78
CA GLY A 89 18.80 3.38 46.85
C GLY A 89 20.28 3.50 46.47
N LEU A 90 20.58 3.61 45.18
CA LEU A 90 21.94 3.79 44.68
C LEU A 90 22.26 5.28 44.72
N ARG A 91 23.00 5.69 45.75
CA ARG A 91 23.63 7.01 45.83
C ARG A 91 25.14 6.88 45.73
#